data_AF-A0A0P9YQE1-F1
#
_entry.id   AF-A0A0P9YQE1-F1
#
_cell.length_a   1.000
_cell.length_b   1.000
_cell.length_c   1.000
_cell.angle_alpha   90.00
_cell.angle_beta   90.00
_cell.angle_gamma   90.00
#
_symmetry.space_group_name_H-M   'P 1'
#
loop_
_entity.id
_entity.type
_entity.pdbx_description
1 polymer ?
#
loop_
_entity_poly.entity_id
_entity_poly.type
_entity_poly.pdbx_seq_one_letter_code
_entity_poly.pdbx_strand_id
1 'polypeptide(L)'
;MVCDANGVPLRFMLSPGQASDIAHAQPLLDKVRIPGRPGRPRKRSRWLLADKGYDAENLRSYCDRYRIQPVIPLRAMPRKPRPGLPRLFDRPKYRQRNIIERMFGWLKENRRIGTRYDKLAKSYAAMVTLACSLRCMRQYFSYKT
;
A
#
# COMPACT_ATOMS: atom_id res chain seq x y z
N MET A 1 -2.55 -2.47 -3.19
CA MET A 1 -3.12 -1.12 -2.97
C MET A 1 -2.24 -0.37 -1.98
N VAL A 2 -2.15 0.96 -2.07
CA VAL A 2 -1.38 1.81 -1.15
C VAL A 2 -2.31 2.87 -0.57
N CYS A 3 -2.25 3.07 0.74
CA CYS A 3 -2.87 4.19 1.44
C CYS A 3 -1.82 5.02 2.18
N ASP A 4 -2.19 6.23 2.57
CA ASP A 4 -1.39 7.04 3.48
C ASP A 4 -1.61 6.64 4.96
N ALA A 5 -1.00 7.39 5.87
CA ALA A 5 -1.11 7.18 7.31
C ALA A 5 -2.50 7.54 7.89
N ASN A 6 -3.38 8.17 7.12
CA ASN A 6 -4.76 8.49 7.51
C ASN A 6 -5.77 7.50 6.93
N GLY A 7 -5.32 6.50 6.16
CA GLY A 7 -6.20 5.55 5.49
C GLY A 7 -6.88 6.12 4.26
N VAL A 8 -6.29 7.15 3.64
CA VAL A 8 -6.70 7.68 2.34
C VAL A 8 -6.07 6.81 1.24
N PRO A 9 -6.87 6.24 0.33
CA PRO A 9 -6.34 5.46 -0.78
C PRO A 9 -5.55 6.36 -1.73
N LEU A 10 -4.27 6.04 -1.95
CA LEU A 10 -3.40 6.78 -2.88
C LEU A 10 -3.39 6.16 -4.28
N ARG A 11 -3.26 4.83 -4.34
CA ARG A 11 -3.23 4.09 -5.61
C ARG A 11 -3.59 2.63 -5.40
N PHE A 12 -4.26 2.04 -6.38
CA PHE A 12 -4.41 0.60 -6.48
C PHE A 12 -4.04 0.10 -7.88
N MET A 13 -3.79 -1.20 -7.96
CA MET A 13 -3.60 -1.94 -9.20
C MET A 13 -4.35 -3.26 -9.06
N LEU A 14 -4.93 -3.72 -10.17
CA LEU A 14 -5.53 -5.05 -10.24
C LEU A 14 -4.50 -6.01 -10.82
N SER A 15 -4.45 -7.21 -10.27
CA SER A 15 -3.63 -8.31 -10.75
C SER A 15 -4.52 -9.54 -11.02
N PRO A 16 -4.08 -10.46 -11.89
CA PRO A 16 -4.70 -11.78 -12.01
C PRO A 16 -4.68 -12.53 -10.68
N GLY A 17 -5.63 -13.44 -10.45
CA GLY A 17 -5.75 -14.15 -9.17
C GLY A 17 -4.52 -15.01 -8.79
N GLN A 18 -3.78 -15.50 -9.78
CA GLN A 18 -2.57 -16.31 -9.59
C GLN A 18 -1.30 -15.46 -9.42
N ALA A 19 -1.38 -14.15 -9.65
CA ALA A 19 -0.21 -13.30 -9.64
C ALA A 19 0.23 -12.98 -8.21
N SER A 20 1.54 -13.03 -7.97
CA SER A 20 2.08 -12.64 -6.68
C SER A 20 2.01 -11.11 -6.48
N ASP A 21 1.52 -10.69 -5.33
CA ASP A 21 1.44 -9.29 -4.93
C ASP A 21 2.80 -8.58 -4.96
N ILE A 22 3.89 -9.30 -4.66
CA ILE A 22 5.24 -8.72 -4.64
C ILE A 22 5.69 -8.25 -6.02
N ALA A 23 5.26 -8.94 -7.09
CA ALA A 23 5.57 -8.56 -8.47
C ALA A 23 4.94 -7.22 -8.84
N HIS A 24 3.83 -6.85 -8.19
CA HIS A 24 3.10 -5.61 -8.43
C HIS A 24 3.46 -4.49 -7.46
N ALA A 25 4.28 -4.77 -6.43
CA ALA A 25 4.65 -3.79 -5.40
C ALA A 25 5.40 -2.57 -5.98
N GLN A 26 6.47 -2.79 -6.74
CA GLN A 26 7.25 -1.69 -7.34
C GLN A 26 6.43 -0.92 -8.39
N PRO A 27 5.76 -1.57 -9.38
CA PRO A 27 4.91 -0.87 -10.33
C PRO A 27 3.81 -0.02 -9.68
N LEU A 28 3.28 -0.48 -8.54
CA LEU A 28 2.29 0.25 -7.77
C LEU A 28 2.90 1.49 -7.09
N LEU A 29 4.05 1.34 -6.43
CA LEU A 29 4.75 2.43 -5.75
C LEU A 29 5.22 3.53 -6.72
N ASP A 30 5.61 3.17 -7.94
CA ASP A 30 6.00 4.16 -8.95
C ASP A 30 4.85 5.04 -9.43
N LYS A 31 3.61 4.58 -9.28
CA LYS A 31 2.40 5.35 -9.62
C LYS A 31 1.87 6.19 -8.46
N VAL A 32 2.44 6.05 -7.25
CA VAL A 32 2.01 6.82 -6.08
C VAL A 32 2.49 8.27 -6.19
N ARG A 33 1.58 9.20 -5.90
CA ARG A 33 1.88 10.63 -5.71
C ARG A 33 1.39 11.01 -4.33
N ILE A 34 2.29 11.54 -3.51
CA ILE A 34 2.01 11.97 -2.14
C ILE A 34 1.83 13.49 -2.16
N PRO A 35 0.63 14.00 -1.86
CA PRO A 35 0.39 15.44 -1.78
C PRO A 35 1.24 16.05 -0.65
N GLY A 36 1.66 17.31 -0.83
CA GLY A 36 2.53 18.01 0.10
C GLY A 36 2.40 19.52 -0.08
N ARG A 37 3.45 20.26 0.32
CA ARG A 37 3.53 21.71 0.09
C ARG A 37 3.30 22.06 -1.40
N PRO A 38 2.81 23.27 -1.72
CA PRO A 38 2.65 23.72 -3.10
C PRO A 38 3.92 23.46 -3.93
N GLY A 39 3.74 22.86 -5.11
CA GLY A 39 4.84 22.41 -5.96
C GLY A 39 4.74 20.93 -6.34
N ARG A 40 5.88 20.34 -6.75
CA ARG A 40 5.93 18.96 -7.24
C ARG A 40 5.56 17.97 -6.12
N PRO A 41 4.51 17.14 -6.28
CA PRO A 41 4.14 16.16 -5.28
C PRO A 41 5.30 15.22 -4.95
N ARG A 42 5.42 14.85 -3.67
CA ARG A 42 6.45 13.90 -3.25
C ARG A 42 6.12 12.54 -3.85
N LYS A 43 7.09 11.93 -4.53
CA LYS A 43 6.91 10.57 -5.09
C LYS A 43 7.23 9.45 -4.09
N ARG A 44 7.82 9.78 -2.93
CA ARG A 44 8.44 8.82 -2.02
C ARG A 44 8.09 9.10 -0.55
N SER A 45 7.65 8.07 0.16
CA SER A 45 7.34 8.10 1.59
C SER A 45 8.62 7.95 2.42
N ARG A 46 8.54 8.24 3.73
CA ARG A 46 9.65 7.95 4.66
C ARG A 46 9.67 6.47 5.06
N TRP A 47 8.49 5.86 5.19
CA TRP A 47 8.33 4.48 5.61
C TRP A 47 7.42 3.74 4.63
N LEU A 48 7.71 2.45 4.43
CA LEU A 48 6.82 1.51 3.73
C LEU A 48 6.47 0.39 4.71
N LEU A 49 5.21 0.32 5.09
CA LEU A 49 4.67 -0.75 5.92
C LEU A 49 4.03 -1.78 4.99
N ALA A 50 4.43 -3.04 5.09
CA ALA A 50 3.84 -4.11 4.31
C ALA A 50 3.89 -5.43 5.09
N ASP A 51 3.03 -6.35 4.70
CA ASP A 51 2.99 -7.69 5.28
C ASP A 51 4.28 -8.47 5.08
N LYS A 52 4.49 -9.49 5.92
CA LYS A 52 5.58 -10.47 5.77
C LYS A 52 5.65 -11.10 4.37
N GLY A 53 4.51 -11.17 3.66
CA GLY A 53 4.44 -11.61 2.27
C GLY A 53 5.28 -10.75 1.32
N TYR A 54 5.53 -9.49 1.65
CA TYR A 54 6.33 -8.56 0.85
C TYR A 54 7.83 -8.58 1.17
N ASP A 55 8.30 -9.48 2.03
CA ASP A 55 9.73 -9.65 2.31
C ASP A 55 10.48 -10.24 1.10
N ALA A 56 10.93 -9.37 0.21
CA ALA A 56 11.70 -9.72 -0.98
C ALA A 56 12.84 -8.73 -1.23
N GLU A 57 13.91 -9.23 -1.85
CA GLU A 57 15.14 -8.46 -1.97
C GLU A 57 15.04 -7.30 -2.94
N ASN A 58 14.35 -7.52 -4.05
CA ASN A 58 14.04 -6.48 -5.02
C ASN A 58 13.26 -5.32 -4.39
N LEU A 59 12.30 -5.58 -3.51
CA LEU A 59 11.52 -4.54 -2.83
C LEU A 59 12.37 -3.77 -1.80
N ARG A 60 13.21 -4.47 -1.04
CA ARG A 60 14.13 -3.83 -0.09
C ARG A 60 15.17 -2.96 -0.80
N SER A 61 15.76 -3.46 -1.89
CA SER A 61 16.70 -2.71 -2.73
C SER A 61 16.04 -1.48 -3.38
N TYR A 62 14.78 -1.61 -3.81
CA TYR A 62 13.98 -0.47 -4.27
C TYR A 62 13.82 0.57 -3.16
N CYS A 63 13.49 0.14 -1.94
CA CYS A 63 13.34 1.04 -0.80
C CYS A 63 14.65 1.77 -0.49
N ASP A 64 15.79 1.07 -0.49
CA ASP A 64 17.10 1.66 -0.23
C ASP A 64 17.47 2.70 -1.28
N ARG A 65 17.28 2.38 -2.58
CA ARG A 65 17.52 3.30 -3.71
C ARG A 65 16.74 4.62 -3.56
N TYR A 66 15.52 4.54 -3.01
CA TYR A 66 14.64 5.70 -2.84
C TYR A 66 14.62 6.28 -1.42
N ARG A 67 15.53 5.82 -0.53
CA ARG A 67 15.62 6.25 0.87
C ARG A 67 14.30 6.10 1.63
N ILE A 68 13.57 5.03 1.33
CA ILE A 68 12.36 4.61 2.04
C ILE A 68 12.78 3.56 3.07
N GLN A 69 12.35 3.71 4.33
CA GLN A 69 12.60 2.68 5.35
C GLN A 69 11.52 1.58 5.26
N PRO A 70 11.86 0.34 4.87
CA PRO A 70 10.89 -0.75 4.84
C PRO A 70 10.66 -1.32 6.24
N VAL A 71 9.44 -1.20 6.74
CA VAL A 71 8.95 -1.81 7.98
C VAL A 71 8.18 -3.08 7.62
N ILE A 72 8.94 -4.12 7.26
CA ILE A 72 8.42 -5.41 6.76
C ILE A 72 9.04 -6.53 7.61
N PRO A 73 8.23 -7.38 8.27
CA PRO A 73 8.74 -8.52 9.02
C PRO A 73 9.52 -9.47 8.11
N LEU A 74 10.62 -10.02 8.63
CA LEU A 74 11.39 -11.03 7.91
C LEU A 74 10.59 -12.33 7.79
N ARG A 75 10.70 -13.02 6.65
CA ARG A 75 10.25 -14.40 6.54
C ARG A 75 11.12 -15.29 7.45
N ALA A 76 10.49 -16.24 8.14
CA ALA A 76 11.12 -17.07 9.17
C ALA A 76 12.13 -18.10 8.63
N MET A 77 12.31 -18.20 7.31
CA MET A 77 13.41 -18.97 6.74
C MET A 77 14.73 -18.27 7.07
N PRO A 78 15.75 -19.01 7.54
CA PRO A 78 17.05 -18.45 7.92
C PRO A 78 17.75 -17.92 6.68
N ARG A 79 17.45 -16.68 6.30
CA ARG A 79 18.37 -15.90 5.46
C ARG A 79 19.50 -15.50 6.39
N LYS A 80 20.73 -15.91 6.07
CA LYS A 80 21.95 -15.45 6.76
C LYS A 80 21.80 -13.95 7.08
N PRO A 81 22.04 -13.53 8.34
CA PRO A 81 22.06 -12.11 8.67
C PRO A 81 22.99 -11.41 7.69
N ARG A 82 22.49 -10.40 6.99
CA ARG A 82 23.31 -9.69 6.02
C ARG A 82 24.39 -8.92 6.77
N PRO A 83 25.65 -8.99 6.34
CA PRO A 83 26.65 -8.02 6.79
C PRO A 83 26.16 -6.61 6.41
N GLY A 84 26.13 -5.68 7.37
CA GLY A 84 25.98 -4.25 7.06
C GLY A 84 24.82 -3.51 7.72
N LEU A 85 23.77 -4.16 8.24
CA LEU A 85 22.85 -3.58 9.25
C LEU A 85 21.81 -4.64 9.65
N PRO A 86 21.61 -4.96 10.94
CA PRO A 86 20.33 -5.53 11.35
C PRO A 86 19.28 -4.48 11.02
N ARG A 87 18.43 -4.72 10.01
CA ARG A 87 17.26 -3.86 9.79
C ARG A 87 16.37 -4.04 11.02
N LEU A 88 16.55 -3.18 12.02
CA LEU A 88 15.77 -3.20 13.24
C LEU A 88 14.30 -3.12 12.84
N PHE A 89 13.58 -4.21 13.10
CA PHE A 89 12.16 -4.27 12.82
C PHE A 89 11.43 -3.46 13.88
N ASP A 90 10.92 -2.30 13.46
CA ASP A 90 10.17 -1.40 14.34
C ASP A 90 8.75 -1.96 14.56
N ARG A 91 8.60 -2.74 15.63
CA ARG A 91 7.30 -3.31 16.06
C ARG A 91 6.24 -2.23 16.29
N PRO A 92 6.49 -1.13 17.04
CA PRO A 92 5.52 -0.04 17.20
C PRO A 92 5.02 0.52 15.87
N LYS A 93 5.92 0.83 14.92
CA LYS A 93 5.51 1.30 13.59
C LYS A 93 4.73 0.24 12.84
N TYR A 94 5.14 -1.03 12.90
CA TYR A 94 4.44 -2.10 12.20
C TYR A 94 2.96 -2.22 12.62
N ARG A 95 2.60 -1.88 13.86
CA ARG A 95 1.19 -1.86 14.31
C ARG A 95 0.30 -0.91 13.49
N GLN A 96 0.88 0.15 12.91
CA GLN A 96 0.15 1.10 12.06
C GLN A 96 -0.32 0.46 10.74
N ARG A 97 0.17 -0.73 10.37
CA ARG A 97 -0.33 -1.50 9.22
C ARG A 97 -1.84 -1.76 9.31
N ASN A 98 -2.43 -1.78 10.50
CA ASN A 98 -3.89 -1.90 10.68
C ASN A 98 -4.70 -0.90 9.81
N ILE A 99 -4.11 0.25 9.45
CA ILE A 99 -4.74 1.24 8.56
C ILE A 99 -5.09 0.62 7.19
N ILE A 100 -4.18 -0.15 6.56
CA ILE A 100 -4.47 -0.77 5.25
C ILE A 100 -5.52 -1.87 5.38
N GLU A 101 -5.52 -2.61 6.50
CA GLU A 101 -6.49 -3.67 6.77
C GLU A 101 -7.89 -3.10 6.94
N ARG A 102 -8.03 -2.03 7.74
CA ARG A 102 -9.30 -1.29 7.89
C ARG A 102 -9.78 -0.75 6.55
N MET A 103 -8.88 -0.28 5.70
CA MET A 103 -9.26 0.24 4.39
C MET A 103 -9.76 -0.86 3.45
N PHE A 104 -9.12 -2.02 3.44
CA PHE A 104 -9.63 -3.20 2.73
C PHE A 104 -10.93 -3.73 3.32
N GLY A 105 -11.11 -3.70 4.65
CA GLY A 105 -12.34 -4.06 5.33
C GLY A 105 -13.50 -3.18 4.86
N TRP A 106 -13.30 -1.86 4.90
CA TRP A 106 -14.26 -0.89 4.40
C TRP A 106 -14.58 -1.07 2.90
N LEU A 107 -13.57 -1.35 2.04
CA LEU A 107 -13.83 -1.65 0.63
C LEU A 107 -14.70 -2.89 0.44
N LYS A 108 -14.55 -3.89 1.31
CA LYS A 108 -15.31 -5.14 1.27
C LYS A 108 -16.73 -5.02 1.84
N GLU A 109 -17.03 -3.97 2.62
CA GLU A 109 -18.41 -3.65 3.03
C GLU A 109 -19.30 -3.38 1.81
N ASN A 110 -18.73 -2.82 0.74
CA ASN A 110 -19.40 -2.76 -0.55
C ASN A 110 -19.47 -4.17 -1.16
N ARG A 111 -20.63 -4.83 -1.00
CA ARG A 111 -20.87 -6.20 -1.47
C ARG A 111 -20.47 -6.42 -2.93
N ARG A 112 -20.69 -5.45 -3.82
CA ARG A 112 -20.32 -5.57 -5.24
C ARG A 112 -18.80 -5.74 -5.41
N ILE A 113 -18.02 -4.98 -4.65
CA ILE A 113 -16.54 -5.05 -4.64
C ILE A 113 -16.08 -6.31 -3.91
N GLY A 114 -16.62 -6.59 -2.71
CA GLY A 114 -16.24 -7.74 -1.90
C GLY A 114 -16.43 -9.07 -2.62
N THR A 115 -17.57 -9.25 -3.28
CA THR A 115 -17.92 -10.46 -4.04
C THR A 115 -17.32 -10.47 -5.44
N ARG A 116 -16.69 -9.37 -5.90
CA ARG A 116 -16.19 -9.19 -7.28
C ARG A 116 -17.27 -9.49 -8.33
N TYR A 117 -18.41 -8.82 -8.21
CA TYR A 117 -19.58 -9.05 -9.07
C TYR A 117 -19.29 -8.74 -10.56
N ASP A 118 -18.39 -7.79 -10.81
CA ASP A 118 -18.00 -7.38 -12.15
C ASP A 118 -17.07 -8.40 -12.82
N LYS A 119 -17.51 -8.97 -13.95
CA LYS A 119 -16.71 -9.94 -14.74
C LYS A 119 -15.48 -9.30 -15.39
N LEU A 120 -15.60 -8.06 -15.85
CA LEU A 120 -14.52 -7.35 -16.54
C LEU A 120 -13.65 -6.57 -15.55
N ALA A 121 -12.33 -6.69 -15.67
CA ALA A 121 -11.37 -5.96 -14.86
C ALA A 121 -11.54 -4.43 -14.96
N LYS A 122 -11.94 -3.93 -16.14
CA LYS A 122 -12.22 -2.49 -16.34
C LYS A 122 -13.40 -2.02 -15.50
N SER A 123 -14.52 -2.77 -15.50
CA SER A 123 -15.71 -2.46 -14.71
C SER A 123 -15.43 -2.55 -13.21
N TYR A 124 -14.72 -3.60 -12.79
CA TYR A 124 -14.29 -3.73 -11.39
C TYR A 124 -13.37 -2.58 -10.95
N ALA A 125 -12.39 -2.21 -11.79
CA ALA A 125 -11.51 -1.07 -11.53
C ALA A 125 -12.29 0.24 -11.41
N ALA A 126 -13.30 0.46 -12.26
CA ALA A 126 -14.16 1.64 -12.19
C ALA A 126 -14.90 1.71 -10.85
N MET A 127 -15.47 0.59 -10.39
CA MET A 127 -16.17 0.52 -9.09
C MET A 127 -15.24 0.77 -7.90
N VAL A 128 -14.04 0.18 -7.91
CA VAL A 128 -13.03 0.45 -6.86
C VAL A 128 -12.58 1.90 -6.89
N THR A 129 -12.42 2.49 -8.08
CA THR A 129 -12.06 3.91 -8.24
C THR A 129 -13.15 4.82 -7.69
N LEU A 130 -14.42 4.52 -8.00
CA LEU A 130 -15.56 5.27 -7.50
C LEU A 130 -15.62 5.22 -5.96
N ALA A 131 -15.49 4.03 -5.38
CA ALA A 131 -15.45 3.87 -3.92
C ALA A 131 -14.31 4.70 -3.31
N CYS A 132 -13.08 4.55 -3.81
CA CYS A 132 -11.93 5.33 -3.33
C CYS A 132 -12.17 6.84 -3.42
N SER A 133 -12.77 7.31 -4.52
CA SER A 133 -13.06 8.74 -4.74
C SER A 133 -14.08 9.26 -3.72
N LEU A 134 -15.16 8.52 -3.47
CA LEU A 134 -16.16 8.85 -2.44
C LEU A 134 -15.52 8.93 -1.04
N ARG A 135 -14.61 8.00 -0.71
CA ARG A 135 -13.87 8.05 0.56
C ARG A 135 -12.98 9.27 0.68
N CYS A 136 -12.25 9.62 -0.38
CA CYS A 136 -11.44 10.84 -0.40
C CYS A 136 -12.30 12.10 -0.22
N MET A 137 -13.45 12.19 -0.89
CA MET A 137 -14.37 13.32 -0.72
C MET A 137 -14.90 13.42 0.70
N ARG A 138 -15.37 12.31 1.28
CA ARG A 138 -15.85 12.29 2.67
C ARG A 138 -14.78 12.74 3.66
N GLN A 139 -13.55 12.29 3.49
CA GLN A 139 -12.43 12.71 4.32
C GLN A 139 -12.14 14.21 4.17
N TYR A 140 -12.17 14.73 2.94
CA TYR A 140 -11.92 16.14 2.66
C TYR A 140 -12.95 17.06 3.31
N PHE A 141 -14.25 16.72 3.23
CA PHE A 141 -15.30 17.49 3.89
C PHE A 141 -15.22 17.39 5.41
N SER A 142 -14.91 16.22 5.95
CA SER A 142 -14.77 16.01 7.40
C SER A 142 -13.62 16.81 8.03
N TYR A 143 -12.59 17.18 7.27
CA TYR A 143 -11.50 18.03 7.76
C TYR A 143 -11.77 19.53 7.64
N LYS A 144 -12.84 19.93 6.94
CA LYS A 144 -13.21 21.34 6.74
C LYS A 144 -14.28 21.84 7.72
N THR A 145 -15.04 20.92 8.30
CA THR A 145 -15.89 21.15 9.48
C THR A 145 -15.08 21.04 10.75
#